data_AF-A0A3M2KZE7-F1
#
_entry.id   AF-A0A3M2KZE7-F1
#
_cell.length_a   1.000
_cell.length_b   1.000
_cell.length_c   1.000
_cell.angle_alpha   90.00
_cell.angle_beta   90.00
_cell.angle_gamma   90.00
#
_symmetry.space_group_name_H-M   'P 1'
#
loop_
_entity.id
_entity.type
_entity.pdbx_description
1 polymer ?
#
loop_
_entity_poly.entity_id
_entity_poly.type
_entity_poly.pdbx_seq_one_letter_code
_entity_poly.pdbx_strand_id
1 'polypeptide(L)'
;MNTRHTVIDTATLGPVTIVATGEAVTGVYFRHHIRRPTQELFGLSVSFVDDTILGEAAGRAVGANPLCIFVPCHRVIGANWSLTGYASGLKRKRALLELEEPAAVAAGRSF
;
A
#
# COMPACT_ATOMS: atom_id res chain seq x y z
N MET A 1 15.55 9.99 -18.96
CA MET A 1 14.98 9.74 -17.62
C MET A 1 13.82 8.78 -17.78
N ASN A 2 13.85 7.62 -17.11
CA ASN A 2 12.79 6.61 -17.19
C ASN A 2 11.69 6.92 -16.16
N THR A 3 10.63 7.61 -16.58
CA THR A 3 9.46 7.90 -15.74
C THR A 3 8.47 6.76 -15.87
N ARG A 4 7.98 6.29 -14.72
CA ARG A 4 7.04 5.18 -14.62
C ARG A 4 6.13 5.37 -13.44
N HIS A 5 4.98 4.72 -13.47
CA HIS A 5 4.01 4.80 -12.39
C HIS A 5 3.36 3.47 -12.10
N THR A 6 2.78 3.39 -10.92
CA THR A 6 1.87 2.32 -10.53
C THR A 6 0.60 2.94 -9.95
N VAL A 7 -0.49 2.19 -9.97
CA VAL A 7 -1.73 2.56 -9.30
C VAL A 7 -2.01 1.51 -8.24
N ILE A 8 -2.11 1.95 -6.99
CA ILE A 8 -2.51 1.11 -5.87
C ILE A 8 -3.92 1.48 -5.45
N ASP A 9 -4.75 0.47 -5.21
CA ASP A 9 -6.04 0.70 -4.59
C ASP A 9 -5.86 0.91 -3.09
N THR A 10 -6.40 2.02 -2.61
CA THR A 10 -6.42 2.33 -1.19
C THR A 10 -7.87 2.33 -0.71
N ALA A 11 -8.09 1.87 0.52
CA ALA A 11 -9.46 1.68 0.98
C ALA A 11 -10.22 2.98 1.31
N THR A 12 -9.55 4.13 1.50
CA THR A 12 -10.21 5.44 1.70
C THR A 12 -10.09 6.39 0.53
N LEU A 13 -8.91 6.50 -0.08
CA LEU A 13 -8.67 7.50 -1.13
C LEU A 13 -9.08 6.96 -2.52
N GLY A 14 -9.44 5.68 -2.60
CA GLY A 14 -9.60 4.98 -3.86
C GLY A 14 -8.24 4.77 -4.54
N PRO A 15 -8.18 4.77 -5.88
CA PRO A 15 -6.94 4.59 -6.62
C PRO A 15 -5.95 5.73 -6.34
N VAL A 16 -4.75 5.36 -5.91
CA VAL A 16 -3.61 6.27 -5.73
C VAL A 16 -2.53 5.93 -6.76
N THR A 17 -2.20 6.90 -7.59
CA THR A 17 -1.10 6.82 -8.54
C THR A 17 0.20 7.26 -7.88
N ILE A 18 1.24 6.44 -7.94
CA ILE A 18 2.60 6.77 -7.50
C ILE A 18 3.49 6.83 -8.74
N VAL A 19 4.22 7.93 -8.90
CA VAL A 19 5.10 8.18 -10.04
C VAL A 19 6.55 8.24 -9.55
N ALA A 20 7.44 7.56 -10.27
CA ALA A 20 8.87 7.57 -10.03
C ALA A 20 9.63 7.95 -11.31
N THR A 21 10.71 8.70 -11.15
CA THR A 21 11.64 9.06 -12.22
C THR A 21 13.05 8.67 -11.79
N GLY A 22 13.67 7.73 -12.50
CA GLY A 22 14.94 7.14 -12.05
C GLY A 22 14.76 6.42 -10.72
N GLU A 23 15.56 6.79 -9.71
CA GLU A 23 15.55 6.18 -8.36
C GLU A 23 14.68 6.95 -7.35
N ALA A 24 13.98 8.00 -7.79
CA ALA A 24 13.20 8.86 -6.89
C ALA A 24 11.70 8.76 -7.18
N VAL A 25 10.90 8.74 -6.11
CA VAL A 25 9.47 9.04 -6.19
C VAL A 25 9.31 10.53 -6.45
N THR A 26 8.62 10.87 -7.53
CA THR A 26 8.45 12.26 -7.99
C THR A 26 7.00 12.74 -7.90
N GLY A 27 6.03 11.84 -7.68
CA GLY A 27 4.63 12.24 -7.53
C GLY A 27 3.75 11.20 -6.84
N VAL A 28 2.74 11.68 -6.12
CA VAL A 28 1.66 10.86 -5.53
C VAL A 28 0.34 11.58 -5.78
N TYR A 29 -0.61 10.91 -6.44
CA TYR A 29 -1.88 11.52 -6.87
C TYR A 29 -3.07 10.62 -6.58
N PHE A 30 -4.16 11.20 -6.07
CA PHE A 30 -5.45 10.54 -5.87
C PHE A 30 -6.47 11.04 -6.90
N ARG A 31 -7.57 10.31 -7.10
CA ARG A 31 -8.58 10.62 -8.13
C ARG A 31 -9.07 12.07 -8.12
N HIS A 32 -9.26 12.64 -6.93
CA HIS A 32 -9.78 14.01 -6.73
C HIS A 32 -8.67 15.05 -6.44
N HIS A 33 -7.43 14.78 -6.81
CA HIS A 33 -6.32 15.69 -6.52
C HIS A 33 -6.40 16.94 -7.42
N ILE A 34 -6.56 18.12 -6.80
CA ILE A 34 -6.81 19.42 -7.45
C ILE A 34 -5.77 19.76 -8.53
N ARG A 35 -4.50 19.35 -8.35
CA ARG A 35 -3.39 19.60 -9.29
C ARG A 35 -2.83 18.31 -9.88
N ARG A 36 -3.69 17.33 -10.18
CA ARG A 36 -3.28 16.08 -10.82
C ARG A 36 -2.88 16.33 -12.29
N PRO A 37 -1.66 15.96 -12.71
CA PRO A 37 -1.26 15.96 -14.12
C PRO A 37 -2.11 14.99 -14.95
N THR A 38 -2.09 15.15 -16.28
CA THR A 38 -2.71 14.15 -17.17
C THR A 38 -1.97 12.82 -17.06
N GLN A 39 -2.68 11.73 -17.36
CA GLN A 39 -2.12 10.38 -17.22
C GLN A 39 -0.93 10.13 -18.15
N GLU A 40 -0.84 10.85 -19.27
CA GLU A 40 0.30 10.76 -20.20
C GLU A 40 1.64 11.19 -19.54
N LEU A 41 1.58 12.04 -18.51
CA LEU A 41 2.77 12.55 -17.81
C LEU A 41 3.30 11.58 -16.74
N PHE A 42 2.58 10.51 -16.42
CA PHE A 42 2.99 9.53 -15.42
C PHE A 42 3.98 8.49 -15.96
N GLY A 43 4.24 8.49 -17.26
CA GLY A 43 5.14 7.53 -17.90
C GLY A 43 4.56 6.12 -17.93
N LEU A 44 5.42 5.10 -18.12
CA LEU A 44 5.01 3.72 -18.31
C LEU A 44 4.29 3.17 -17.05
N SER A 45 3.15 2.51 -17.24
CA SER A 45 2.48 1.78 -16.16
C SER A 45 3.24 0.49 -15.87
N VAL A 46 3.69 0.33 -14.63
CA VAL A 46 4.41 -0.85 -14.16
C VAL A 46 3.76 -1.41 -12.89
N SER A 47 3.91 -2.71 -12.70
CA SER A 47 3.61 -3.36 -11.43
C SER A 47 4.58 -2.84 -10.37
N PHE A 48 4.06 -2.43 -9.20
CA PHE A 48 4.92 -2.01 -8.08
C PHE A 48 5.68 -3.18 -7.44
N VAL A 49 5.25 -4.42 -7.70
CA VAL A 49 5.94 -5.62 -7.21
C VAL A 49 7.27 -5.81 -7.91
N ASP A 50 7.35 -5.40 -9.18
CA ASP A 50 8.53 -5.51 -10.02
C ASP A 50 9.44 -4.26 -9.93
N ASP A 51 9.08 -3.30 -9.07
CA ASP A 51 9.80 -2.04 -8.91
C ASP A 51 9.98 -1.66 -7.44
N THR A 52 11.21 -1.78 -6.92
CA THR A 52 11.53 -1.55 -5.51
C THR A 52 11.16 -0.14 -5.03
N ILE A 53 11.37 0.89 -5.86
CA ILE A 53 11.09 2.29 -5.47
C ILE A 53 9.58 2.50 -5.32
N LEU A 54 8.80 2.03 -6.28
CA LEU A 54 7.34 2.13 -6.22
C LEU A 54 6.76 1.24 -5.11
N GLY A 55 7.33 0.06 -4.87
CA GLY A 55 6.94 -0.83 -3.78
C GLY A 55 7.18 -0.21 -2.39
N GLU A 56 8.34 0.39 -2.14
CA GLU A 56 8.62 1.09 -0.88
C GLU A 56 7.72 2.31 -0.68
N ALA A 57 7.51 3.09 -1.74
CA ALA A 57 6.63 4.25 -1.73
C ALA A 57 5.18 3.86 -1.40
N ALA A 58 4.69 2.79 -2.03
CA ALA A 58 3.37 2.22 -1.74
C ALA A 58 3.27 1.77 -0.28
N GLY A 59 4.29 1.08 0.24
CA GLY A 59 4.38 0.66 1.63
C GLY A 59 4.32 1.84 2.61
N ARG A 60 5.03 2.94 2.33
CA ARG A 60 4.99 4.17 3.14
C ARG A 60 3.62 4.84 3.08
N ALA A 61 2.99 4.92 1.90
CA ALA A 61 1.66 5.50 1.74
C ALA A 61 0.60 4.72 2.54
N VAL A 62 0.63 3.39 2.45
CA VAL A 62 -0.23 2.50 3.25
C VAL A 62 0.06 2.65 4.75
N GLY A 63 1.33 2.71 5.13
CA GLY A 63 1.77 2.84 6.52
C GLY A 63 1.42 4.18 7.18
N ALA A 64 1.24 5.24 6.39
CA ALA A 64 0.87 6.58 6.88
C ALA A 64 -0.65 6.78 7.05
N ASN A 65 -1.47 5.75 6.83
CA ASN A 65 -2.92 5.84 6.96
C ASN A 65 -3.37 6.16 8.40
N PRO A 66 -4.01 7.31 8.66
CA PRO A 66 -4.46 7.70 10.00
C PRO A 66 -5.72 6.96 10.46
N LEU A 67 -6.42 6.24 9.57
CA LEU A 67 -7.66 5.53 9.83
C LEU A 67 -7.46 4.01 9.79
N CYS A 68 -6.52 3.51 10.60
CA CYS A 68 -5.93 2.16 10.55
C CYS A 68 -6.90 0.96 10.60
N ILE A 69 -8.15 1.15 11.06
CA ILE A 69 -9.19 0.11 11.12
C ILE A 69 -10.14 0.22 9.91
N PHE A 70 -10.70 1.42 9.66
CA PHE A 70 -11.64 1.67 8.56
C PHE A 70 -11.01 1.47 7.19
N VAL A 71 -9.73 1.82 7.07
CA VAL A 71 -8.88 1.48 5.94
C VAL A 71 -8.01 0.34 6.41
N PRO A 72 -8.25 -0.91 5.96
CA PRO A 72 -7.60 -2.09 6.50
C PRO A 72 -6.14 -2.22 6.03
N CYS A 73 -5.31 -1.23 6.32
CA CYS A 73 -3.86 -1.25 6.04
C CYS A 73 -3.13 -2.34 6.86
N HIS A 74 -3.78 -2.88 7.90
CA HIS A 74 -3.31 -4.07 8.60
C HIS A 74 -3.36 -5.35 7.73
N ARG A 75 -4.14 -5.37 6.62
CA ARG A 75 -4.18 -6.48 5.66
C ARG A 75 -3.06 -6.48 4.61
N VAL A 76 -2.30 -5.40 4.50
CA VAL A 76 -1.16 -5.32 3.57
C VAL A 76 0.06 -6.01 4.21
N ILE A 77 0.64 -7.00 3.55
CA ILE A 77 1.75 -7.81 4.09
C ILE A 77 2.98 -7.65 3.19
N GLY A 78 4.19 -7.72 3.75
CA GLY A 78 5.42 -7.70 2.96
C GLY A 78 5.48 -8.90 2.00
N ALA A 79 6.18 -8.76 0.87
CA ALA A 79 6.27 -9.82 -0.15
C ALA A 79 6.86 -11.14 0.37
N ASN A 80 7.69 -11.08 1.43
CA ASN A 80 8.24 -12.23 2.14
C ASN A 80 7.34 -12.73 3.30
N TRP A 81 6.05 -12.40 3.29
CA TRP A 81 5.08 -12.72 4.34
C TRP A 81 5.34 -12.10 5.71
N SER A 82 6.25 -11.12 5.80
CA SER A 82 6.53 -10.43 7.06
C SER A 82 5.50 -9.34 7.39
N LEU A 83 5.19 -9.20 8.69
CA LEU A 83 4.41 -8.07 9.20
C LEU A 83 5.29 -6.82 9.27
N THR A 84 5.06 -5.89 8.36
CA THR A 84 5.75 -4.60 8.29
C THR A 84 4.75 -3.45 8.13
N GLY A 85 5.21 -2.20 8.22
CA GLY A 85 4.46 -1.01 7.79
C GLY A 85 3.05 -0.89 8.38
N TYR A 86 2.93 -0.44 9.63
CA TYR A 86 1.63 -0.12 10.23
C TYR A 86 1.74 1.04 11.22
N ALA A 87 1.01 2.12 10.97
CA ALA A 87 1.07 3.35 11.75
C ALA A 87 0.81 3.11 13.25
N SER A 88 -0.16 2.25 13.60
CA SER A 88 -0.49 1.94 14.99
C SER A 88 0.36 0.83 15.62
N GLY A 89 1.42 0.38 14.96
CA GLY A 89 2.39 -0.60 15.47
C GLY A 89 2.04 -2.08 15.24
N LEU A 90 3.06 -2.90 15.02
CA LEU A 90 2.91 -4.28 14.52
C LEU A 90 2.12 -5.22 15.46
N LYS A 91 2.14 -4.98 16.78
CA LYS A 91 1.33 -5.76 17.73
C LYS A 91 -0.17 -5.65 17.41
N ARG A 92 -0.65 -4.44 17.11
CA ARG A 92 -2.06 -4.19 16.78
C ARG A 92 -2.41 -4.75 15.40
N LYS A 93 -1.50 -4.64 14.43
CA LYS A 93 -1.67 -5.26 13.11
C LYS A 93 -1.89 -6.76 13.20
N ARG A 94 -1.06 -7.44 13.99
CA ARG A 94 -1.22 -8.89 14.24
C ARG A 94 -2.54 -9.22 14.93
N ALA A 95 -2.88 -8.52 16.01
CA ALA A 95 -4.13 -8.75 16.72
C ALA A 95 -5.38 -8.55 15.82
N LEU A 96 -5.37 -7.58 14.91
CA LEU A 96 -6.46 -7.38 13.95
C LEU A 96 -6.55 -8.51 12.93
N LEU A 97 -5.42 -8.99 12.41
CA LEU A 97 -5.39 -10.14 11.51
C LEU A 97 -5.89 -11.42 12.19
N GLU A 98 -5.51 -11.64 13.46
CA GLU A 98 -6.01 -12.76 14.27
C GLU A 98 -7.52 -12.64 14.53
N LEU A 99 -8.03 -11.42 14.79
CA LEU A 99 -9.46 -11.17 14.99
C LEU A 99 -10.28 -11.40 13.71
N GLU A 100 -9.71 -11.12 12.55
CA GLU A 100 -10.34 -11.33 11.24
C GLU A 100 -10.23 -12.78 10.74
N GLU A 101 -9.40 -13.61 11.38
CA GLU A 101 -9.20 -15.01 10.98
C GLU A 101 -10.52 -15.78 11.15
N PRO A 102 -11.01 -16.49 10.10
CA PRO A 102 -12.27 -17.22 10.20
C PRO A 102 -12.22 -18.25 11.32
N ALA A 103 -13.31 -18.38 12.10
CA ALA A 103 -13.37 -19.28 13.25
C ALA A 103 -12.98 -20.74 12.92
N ALA A 104 -13.29 -21.20 11.71
CA ALA A 104 -12.90 -22.53 11.22
C ALA A 104 -11.38 -22.71 11.07
N VAL A 105 -10.64 -21.64 10.75
CA VAL A 105 -9.18 -21.65 10.61
C VAL A 105 -8.52 -21.50 11.98
N ALA A 106 -9.06 -20.63 12.84
CA ALA A 106 -8.59 -20.45 14.22
C ALA A 106 -8.71 -21.74 15.05
N ALA A 107 -9.81 -22.49 14.89
CA ALA A 107 -10.05 -23.75 15.58
C ALA A 107 -9.08 -24.88 15.18
N GLY A 108 -8.35 -24.73 14.07
CA GLY A 108 -7.35 -25.70 13.60
C GLY A 108 -5.94 -25.48 14.14
N ARG A 109 -5.66 -24.38 14.87
CA ARG A 109 -4.37 -24.14 15.50
C ARG A 109 -4.34 -24.79 16.89
N SER A 110 -3.77 -25.98 16.97
CA SER A 110 -3.48 -26.66 18.23
C SER A 110 -2.32 -25.98 18.97
N PHE A 111 -2.61 -24.89 19.69
CA PHE A 111 -1.72 -24.13 20.60
C PHE A 111 -0.45 -23.50 20.00
#